data_AF-X1PBZ4-F1
#
_entry.id   AF-X1PBZ4-F1
#
_cell.length_a   1.000
_cell.length_b   1.000
_cell.length_c   1.000
_cell.angle_alpha   90.00
_cell.angle_beta   90.00
_cell.angle_gamma   90.00
#
_symmetry.space_group_name_H-M   'P 1'
#
loop_
_entity.id
_entity.type
_entity.pdbx_description
1 polymer ?
#
loop_
_entity_poly.entity_id
_entity_poly.type
_entity_poly.pdbx_seq_one_letter_code
_entity_poly.pdbx_strand_id
1 'polypeptide(L)'
;AGILSLKAEGVIAENNYMNLKVNTVGINLEELGEILNYQGIKGLANFTGILSGTLDDLKIKGKIEVEKGQISELPFDYLEGKIDYQSNKLKLEELVFENEGLVLKGKGNIDFSEEKDIKTSFVLKVEKVV
;
A
#
# COMPACT_ATOMS: atom_id res chain seq x y z
N ALA A 1 1.89 -5.58 18.61
CA ALA A 1 3.22 -5.95 18.06
C ALA A 1 3.06 -5.82 16.56
N GLY A 2 3.45 -4.67 16.02
CA GLY A 2 2.87 -4.18 14.76
C GLY A 2 3.31 -4.88 13.47
N ILE A 3 4.38 -5.69 13.51
CA ILE A 3 4.87 -6.47 12.36
C ILE A 3 5.47 -7.79 12.88
N LEU A 4 5.16 -8.92 12.23
CA LEU A 4 5.74 -10.22 12.59
C LEU A 4 7.20 -10.35 12.14
N SER A 5 7.51 -9.95 10.90
CA SER A 5 8.87 -9.97 10.36
C SER A 5 9.13 -8.77 9.45
N LEU A 6 10.31 -8.18 9.58
CA LEU A 6 10.84 -7.11 8.73
C LEU A 6 12.26 -7.48 8.31
N LYS A 7 12.52 -7.51 7.00
CA LYS A 7 13.85 -7.60 6.41
C LYS A 7 14.07 -6.38 5.54
N ALA A 8 15.20 -5.72 5.74
CA ALA A 8 15.64 -4.61 4.93
C ALA A 8 17.10 -4.80 4.54
N GLU A 9 17.41 -4.66 3.25
CA GLU A 9 18.75 -4.84 2.70
C GLU A 9 19.07 -3.68 1.77
N GLY A 10 20.23 -3.04 1.94
CA GLY A 10 20.62 -1.93 1.08
C GLY A 10 21.60 -0.96 1.74
N VAL A 11 21.58 0.28 1.27
CA VAL A 11 22.53 1.33 1.69
C VAL A 11 21.77 2.51 2.30
N ILE A 12 22.35 3.07 3.35
CA ILE A 12 22.05 4.40 3.88
C ILE A 12 23.36 5.17 3.84
N ALA A 13 23.42 6.23 3.04
CA ALA A 13 24.59 7.07 2.88
C ALA A 13 24.61 8.19 3.94
N GLU A 14 25.77 8.81 4.16
CA GLU A 14 25.96 9.89 5.15
C GLU A 14 25.05 11.11 4.91
N ASN A 15 24.64 11.34 3.65
CA ASN A 15 23.70 12.39 3.28
C ASN A 15 22.22 12.00 3.51
N ASN A 16 21.96 10.96 4.30
CA ASN A 16 20.65 10.37 4.56
C ASN A 16 19.93 9.85 3.30
N TYR A 17 20.63 9.70 2.18
CA TYR A 17 20.08 9.00 1.04
C TYR A 17 20.01 7.51 1.34
N MET A 18 18.84 6.93 1.15
CA MET A 18 18.58 5.51 1.36
C MET A 18 18.20 4.84 0.04
N ASN A 19 18.56 3.57 -0.08
CA ASN A 19 18.08 2.65 -1.10
C ASN A 19 18.00 1.27 -0.48
N LEU A 20 16.83 0.91 0.01
CA LEU A 20 16.55 -0.27 0.79
C LEU A 20 15.53 -1.15 0.08
N LYS A 21 15.88 -2.39 -0.20
CA LYS A 21 14.92 -3.44 -0.50
C LYS A 21 14.29 -3.88 0.81
N VAL A 22 12.96 -3.83 0.89
CA VAL A 22 12.19 -4.15 2.08
C VAL A 22 11.24 -5.30 1.80
N ASN A 23 11.19 -6.24 2.74
CA ASN A 23 10.22 -7.33 2.76
C ASN A 23 9.65 -7.43 4.18
N THR A 24 8.34 -7.40 4.30
CA THR A 24 7.62 -7.56 5.56
C THR A 24 6.64 -8.71 5.48
N VAL A 25 6.40 -9.34 6.62
CA VAL A 25 5.34 -10.32 6.80
C VAL A 25 4.52 -9.92 8.02
N GLY A 26 3.20 -9.92 7.84
CA GLY A 26 2.24 -9.74 8.93
C GLY A 26 2.30 -8.36 9.60
N ILE A 27 2.29 -7.29 8.81
CA ILE A 27 1.99 -5.94 9.29
C ILE A 27 0.55 -5.94 9.80
N ASN A 28 0.33 -5.59 11.06
CA ASN A 28 -1.01 -5.43 11.62
C ASN A 28 -1.64 -4.13 11.08
N LEU A 29 -2.68 -4.25 10.26
CA LEU A 29 -3.34 -3.11 9.64
C LEU A 29 -4.15 -2.26 10.65
N GLU A 30 -4.61 -2.85 11.75
CA GLU A 30 -5.30 -2.11 12.82
C GLU A 30 -4.32 -1.17 13.53
N GLU A 31 -3.17 -1.69 13.96
CA GLU A 31 -2.11 -0.90 14.60
C GLU A 31 -1.54 0.17 13.62
N LEU A 32 -1.38 -0.17 12.34
CA LEU A 32 -0.94 0.79 11.32
C LEU A 32 -1.97 1.89 11.11
N GLY A 33 -3.26 1.54 11.09
CA GLY A 33 -4.35 2.50 10.97
C GLY A 33 -4.39 3.51 12.12
N GLU A 34 -4.20 3.05 13.35
CA GLU A 34 -4.10 3.93 14.53
C GLU A 34 -2.97 4.96 14.39
N ILE A 35 -1.79 4.54 13.92
CA ILE A 35 -0.64 5.44 13.68
C ILE A 35 -0.97 6.48 12.62
N LEU A 36 -1.71 6.10 11.59
CA LEU A 36 -2.07 6.96 10.45
C LEU A 36 -3.38 7.73 10.66
N ASN A 37 -3.99 7.67 11.85
CA ASN A 37 -5.33 8.19 12.13
C ASN A 37 -6.41 7.71 11.13
N TYR A 38 -6.25 6.50 10.61
CA TYR A 38 -7.21 5.84 9.72
C TYR A 38 -7.79 4.61 10.40
N GLN A 39 -9.08 4.67 10.73
CA GLN A 39 -9.79 3.59 11.39
C GLN A 39 -10.54 2.72 10.37
N GLY A 40 -10.79 1.47 10.74
CA GLY A 40 -11.61 0.57 9.92
C GLY A 40 -10.82 -0.21 8.87
N ILE A 41 -9.54 -0.50 9.07
CA ILE A 41 -8.86 -1.53 8.29
C ILE A 41 -8.30 -2.59 9.23
N LYS A 42 -8.57 -3.86 8.90
CA LYS A 42 -8.12 -5.00 9.70
C LYS A 42 -7.48 -6.06 8.82
N GLY A 43 -6.63 -6.87 9.44
CA GLY A 43 -5.93 -7.99 8.81
C GLY A 43 -4.43 -7.85 8.90
N LEU A 44 -3.75 -8.83 8.29
CA LEU A 44 -2.30 -8.89 8.23
C LEU A 44 -1.83 -8.64 6.80
N ALA A 45 -1.05 -7.59 6.62
CA ALA A 45 -0.50 -7.23 5.33
C ALA A 45 0.97 -7.66 5.19
N ASN A 46 1.31 -8.12 4.00
CA ASN A 46 2.68 -8.30 3.57
C ASN A 46 3.06 -7.17 2.62
N PHE A 47 4.30 -6.69 2.72
CA PHE A 47 4.84 -5.69 1.80
C PHE A 47 6.16 -6.19 1.22
N THR A 48 6.35 -6.01 -0.08
CA THR A 48 7.67 -6.19 -0.71
C THR A 48 7.92 -5.05 -1.67
N GLY A 49 9.06 -4.37 -1.53
CA GLY A 49 9.36 -3.22 -2.36
C GLY A 49 10.73 -2.63 -2.14
N ILE A 50 10.92 -1.43 -2.69
CA ILE A 50 12.10 -0.61 -2.57
C ILE A 50 11.70 0.73 -1.98
N LEU A 51 12.40 1.14 -0.93
CA LEU A 51 12.34 2.47 -0.34
C LEU A 51 13.62 3.21 -0.72
N SER A 52 13.51 4.36 -1.37
CA SER A 52 14.67 5.12 -1.80
C SER A 52 14.48 6.63 -1.67
N GLY A 53 15.57 7.40 -1.74
CA GLY A 53 15.53 8.86 -1.59
C GLY A 53 15.92 9.31 -0.19
N THR A 54 15.52 10.52 0.18
CA THR A 54 15.70 11.05 1.54
C THR A 54 14.37 10.99 2.30
N LEU A 55 14.35 11.33 3.59
CA LEU A 55 13.09 11.43 4.34
C LEU A 55 12.15 12.51 3.76
N ASP A 56 12.70 13.57 3.19
CA ASP A 56 11.93 14.68 2.59
C ASP A 56 11.47 14.39 1.15
N ASP A 57 12.17 13.50 0.41
CA ASP A 57 11.80 13.04 -0.94
C ASP A 57 11.80 11.51 -0.99
N LEU A 58 10.95 10.91 -0.16
CA LEU A 58 10.84 9.46 -0.06
C LEU A 58 10.13 8.90 -1.30
N LYS A 59 10.72 7.85 -1.87
CA LYS A 59 10.17 7.09 -2.99
C LYS A 59 9.92 5.66 -2.56
N ILE A 60 8.71 5.18 -2.83
CA ILE A 60 8.29 3.82 -2.48
C ILE A 60 7.76 3.15 -3.73
N LYS A 61 8.34 2.02 -4.09
CA LYS A 61 7.80 1.15 -5.13
C LYS A 61 7.64 -0.25 -4.60
N GLY A 62 6.44 -0.80 -4.64
CA GLY A 62 6.22 -2.12 -4.05
C GLY A 62 4.85 -2.70 -4.24
N LYS A 63 4.70 -3.89 -3.68
CA LYS A 63 3.49 -4.69 -3.66
C LYS A 63 3.02 -4.85 -2.21
N ILE A 64 1.74 -4.63 -1.98
CA ILE A 64 1.03 -4.91 -0.73
C ILE A 64 0.08 -6.08 -0.99
N GLU A 65 0.04 -7.03 -0.08
CA GLU A 65 -0.87 -8.18 -0.14
C GLU A 65 -1.54 -8.38 1.22
N VAL A 66 -2.84 -8.62 1.21
CA VAL A 66 -3.63 -8.91 2.41
C VAL A 66 -4.52 -10.11 2.10
N GLU A 67 -4.39 -11.16 2.91
CA GLU A 67 -5.31 -12.29 2.88
C GLU A 67 -6.31 -12.14 4.03
N LYS A 68 -7.59 -12.33 3.74
CA LYS A 68 -8.69 -12.29 4.72
C LYS A 68 -8.67 -11.03 5.60
N GLY A 69 -8.88 -9.88 4.97
CA GLY A 69 -8.94 -8.60 5.68
C GLY A 69 -10.35 -8.05 5.81
N GLN A 70 -10.44 -6.84 6.38
CA GLN A 70 -11.69 -6.11 6.50
C GLN A 70 -11.44 -4.61 6.26
N ILE A 71 -12.30 -3.98 5.47
CA ILE A 71 -12.35 -2.51 5.34
C ILE A 71 -13.74 -2.05 5.81
N SER A 72 -13.77 -1.16 6.78
CA SER A 72 -14.94 -0.79 7.58
C SER A 72 -15.61 -2.05 8.14
N GLU A 73 -16.83 -2.37 7.70
CA GLU A 73 -17.58 -3.58 8.08
C GLU A 73 -17.60 -4.63 6.96
N LEU A 74 -16.84 -4.42 5.88
CA LEU A 74 -16.82 -5.28 4.70
C LEU A 74 -15.61 -6.21 4.76
N PRO A 75 -15.81 -7.52 5.03
CA PRO A 75 -14.73 -8.50 4.90
C PRO A 75 -14.37 -8.69 3.42
N PHE A 76 -13.14 -9.14 3.17
CA PHE A 76 -12.67 -9.52 1.84
C PHE A 76 -11.70 -10.69 1.90
N ASP A 77 -11.66 -11.49 0.84
CA ASP A 77 -10.81 -12.68 0.76
C ASP A 77 -9.36 -12.32 0.43
N TYR A 78 -9.16 -11.41 -0.53
CA TYR A 78 -7.83 -11.01 -0.98
C TYR A 78 -7.78 -9.55 -1.44
N LEU A 79 -6.67 -8.88 -1.13
CA LEU A 79 -6.33 -7.56 -1.68
C LEU A 79 -4.85 -7.55 -2.09
N GLU A 80 -4.59 -7.17 -3.33
CA GLU A 80 -3.26 -6.89 -3.86
C GLU A 80 -3.21 -5.46 -4.40
N GLY A 81 -2.18 -4.70 -4.01
CA GLY A 81 -1.92 -3.36 -4.55
C GLY A 81 -0.47 -3.21 -4.99
N LYS A 82 -0.25 -2.78 -6.23
CA LYS A 82 1.07 -2.34 -6.72
C LYS A 82 1.13 -0.82 -6.72
N ILE A 83 2.05 -0.29 -5.93
CA ILE A 83 2.17 1.16 -5.69
C ILE A 83 3.51 1.70 -6.19
N ASP A 84 3.46 2.94 -6.68
CA ASP A 84 4.61 3.77 -6.99
C ASP A 84 4.32 5.17 -6.41
N TYR A 85 4.99 5.48 -5.30
CA TYR A 85 4.90 6.76 -4.61
C TYR A 85 6.20 7.54 -4.83
N GLN A 86 6.09 8.75 -5.35
CA GLN A 86 7.21 9.68 -5.51
C GLN A 86 6.69 11.10 -5.68
N SER A 87 7.45 12.08 -5.20
CA SER A 87 7.14 13.51 -5.39
C SER A 87 5.70 13.88 -5.00
N ASN A 88 5.23 13.36 -3.86
CA ASN A 88 3.87 13.54 -3.35
C ASN A 88 2.75 12.98 -4.25
N LYS A 89 3.07 12.07 -5.17
CA LYS A 89 2.09 11.40 -6.03
C LYS A 89 2.09 9.91 -5.73
N LEU A 90 0.94 9.37 -5.40
CA LEU A 90 0.73 7.93 -5.29
C LEU A 90 0.07 7.44 -6.57
N LYS A 91 0.73 6.54 -7.27
CA LYS A 91 0.16 5.79 -8.38
C LYS A 91 -0.13 4.37 -7.92
N LEU A 92 -1.39 3.97 -8.02
CA LEU A 92 -1.85 2.60 -7.88
C LEU A 92 -1.82 1.98 -9.28
N GLU A 93 -0.74 1.27 -9.60
CA GLU A 93 -0.52 0.66 -10.91
C GLU A 93 -1.52 -0.47 -11.18
N GLU A 94 -1.80 -1.23 -10.12
CA GLU A 94 -2.74 -2.33 -10.13
C GLU A 94 -3.34 -2.50 -8.74
N LEU A 95 -4.64 -2.73 -8.71
CA LEU A 95 -5.40 -3.18 -7.57
C LEU A 95 -6.14 -4.44 -8.00
N VAL A 96 -6.05 -5.49 -7.19
CA VAL A 96 -6.92 -6.65 -7.27
C VAL A 96 -7.58 -6.80 -5.91
N PHE A 97 -8.90 -6.85 -5.89
CA PHE A 97 -9.70 -7.10 -4.70
C PHE A 97 -10.63 -8.26 -5.01
N GLU A 98 -10.63 -9.27 -4.14
CA GLU A 98 -11.45 -10.45 -4.27
C GLU A 98 -12.31 -10.65 -3.03
N ASN A 99 -13.60 -10.89 -3.24
CA ASN A 99 -14.53 -11.24 -2.18
C ASN A 99 -15.68 -12.07 -2.73
N GLU A 100 -15.94 -13.25 -2.18
CA GLU A 100 -17.10 -14.09 -2.54
C GLU A 100 -17.23 -14.36 -4.06
N GLY A 101 -16.11 -14.55 -4.75
CA GLY A 101 -16.07 -14.79 -6.21
C GLY A 101 -16.25 -13.54 -7.09
N LEU A 102 -16.37 -12.36 -6.48
CA LEU A 102 -16.27 -11.08 -7.15
C LEU A 102 -14.80 -10.65 -7.23
N VAL A 103 -14.33 -10.30 -8.42
CA VAL A 103 -12.99 -9.72 -8.62
C VAL A 103 -13.13 -8.28 -9.11
N LEU A 104 -12.58 -7.35 -8.34
CA LEU A 104 -12.46 -5.95 -8.71
C LEU A 104 -11.01 -5.67 -9.09
N LYS A 105 -10.80 -5.15 -10.30
CA LYS A 105 -9.50 -4.70 -10.77
C LYS A 105 -9.48 -3.19 -10.91
N GLY A 106 -8.41 -2.56 -10.48
CA GLY A 106 -8.33 -1.11 -10.44
C GLY A 106 -6.96 -0.58 -10.79
N LYS A 107 -6.93 0.68 -11.19
CA LYS A 107 -5.73 1.51 -11.20
C LYS A 107 -6.12 2.94 -10.89
N GLY A 108 -5.19 3.72 -10.37
CA GLY A 108 -5.46 5.12 -10.11
C GLY A 108 -4.22 5.93 -9.76
N ASN A 109 -4.45 7.21 -9.53
CA ASN A 109 -3.44 8.10 -8.99
C ASN A 109 -4.08 9.13 -8.09
N ILE A 110 -3.30 9.55 -7.10
CA ILE A 110 -3.63 10.62 -6.17
C ILE A 110 -2.43 11.57 -6.15
N ASP A 111 -2.67 12.85 -6.37
CA ASP A 111 -1.68 13.91 -6.25
C ASP A 111 -1.91 14.68 -4.94
N PHE A 112 -1.00 14.52 -3.98
CA PHE A 112 -1.05 15.19 -2.68
C PHE A 112 -0.32 16.54 -2.68
N SER A 113 0.24 16.98 -3.80
CA SER A 113 0.95 18.26 -3.89
C SER A 113 0.02 19.48 -3.94
N GLU A 114 -1.27 19.28 -4.19
CA GLU A 114 -2.26 20.35 -4.25
C GLU A 114 -2.96 20.50 -2.89
N GLU A 115 -2.64 21.58 -2.15
CA GLU A 115 -3.14 21.83 -0.78
C GLU A 115 -4.66 22.05 -0.69
N LYS A 116 -5.32 22.37 -1.80
CA LYS A 116 -6.75 22.72 -1.84
C LYS A 116 -7.62 21.74 -2.63
N ASP A 117 -7.05 21.08 -3.64
CA ASP A 117 -7.77 20.22 -4.57
C ASP A 117 -6.98 18.91 -4.78
N ILE A 118 -7.30 17.85 -4.05
CA ILE A 118 -6.68 16.55 -4.29
C ILE A 118 -7.17 16.01 -5.64
N LYS A 119 -6.31 16.04 -6.67
CA LYS A 119 -6.61 15.43 -7.97
C LYS A 119 -6.51 13.92 -7.89
N THR A 120 -7.59 13.27 -8.31
CA THR A 120 -7.64 11.81 -8.35
C THR A 120 -8.21 11.33 -9.68
N SER A 121 -7.71 10.19 -10.15
CA SER A 121 -8.36 9.45 -11.23
C SER A 121 -8.29 7.96 -10.96
N PHE A 122 -9.41 7.28 -11.16
CA PHE A 122 -9.56 5.85 -10.91
C PHE A 122 -10.26 5.20 -12.09
N VAL A 123 -9.75 4.04 -12.48
CA VAL A 123 -10.41 3.16 -13.44
C VAL A 123 -10.64 1.83 -12.72
N LEU A 124 -11.90 1.43 -12.64
CA LEU A 124 -12.32 0.17 -12.02
C LEU A 124 -12.98 -0.74 -13.05
N LYS A 125 -12.66 -2.03 -12.98
CA LYS A 125 -13.27 -3.09 -13.77
C LYS A 125 -13.78 -4.16 -12.82
N VAL A 126 -15.02 -4.57 -13.03
CA VAL A 126 -15.66 -5.66 -12.28
C VAL A 126 -15.64 -6.91 -13.14
N GLU A 127 -15.15 -8.01 -12.58
CA GLU A 127 -15.16 -9.33 -13.18
C GLU A 127 -15.90 -10.28 -12.23
N LYS A 128 -16.92 -10.97 -12.74
CA LYS A 128 -17.61 -12.02 -11.99
C LYS A 128 -17.02 -13.36 -12.41
N VAL A 129 -16.50 -14.12 -11.45
CA VAL A 129 -16.11 -15.50 -11.71
C VAL A 129 -17.39 -16.33 -11.64
N VAL A 130 -17.84 -16.81 -12.81
CA VAL A 130 -19.02 -17.68 -12.96
C VAL A 130 -18.58 -19.13 -12.98
#